data_AF-A0A846PHZ1-F1
#
_entry.id   AF-A0A846PHZ1-F1
#
_cell.length_a   1.000
_cell.length_b   1.000
_cell.length_c   1.000
_cell.angle_alpha   90.00
_cell.angle_beta   90.00
_cell.angle_gamma   90.00
#
_symmetry.space_group_name_H-M   'P 1'
#
loop_
_entity.id
_entity.type
_entity.pdbx_description
1 polymer ?
#
loop_
_entity_poly.entity_id
_entity_poly.type
_entity_poly.pdbx_seq_one_letter_code
_entity_poly.pdbx_strand_id
1 'polypeptide(L)'
;MIVLEYQKANLHPSIINLTTMKEKSLPRIKGSLIPIGPTTSHEWVGVHYSSTQPKDIVKFKLGDLEEETLQSLTYVWERTTIKSNDLVVAQDFEWNAKDGVKIHGWLYRPKTPSKKAIIYVHGGPTYHLE
;
A
#
# COMPACT_ATOMS: atom_id res chain seq x y z
N MET A 1 0.75 15.13 13.34
CA MET A 1 1.74 14.86 12.27
C MET A 1 1.56 13.44 11.80
N ILE A 2 1.65 13.21 10.50
CA ILE A 2 1.60 11.86 9.91
C ILE A 2 3.04 11.41 9.69
N VAL A 3 3.36 10.19 10.11
CA VAL A 3 4.65 9.56 9.87
C VAL A 3 4.42 8.36 8.96
N LEU A 4 5.27 8.24 7.94
CA LEU A 4 5.24 7.14 6.98
C LEU A 4 6.54 6.35 7.14
N GLU A 5 6.44 5.18 7.75
CA GLU A 5 7.56 4.25 7.85
C GLU A 5 7.47 3.23 6.72
N TYR A 6 8.61 2.85 6.14
CA TYR A 6 8.68 1.78 5.14
C TYR A 6 9.48 0.62 5.68
N GLN A 7 8.86 -0.57 5.71
CA GLN A 7 9.53 -1.82 6.08
C GLN A 7 9.30 -2.82 4.95
N LYS A 8 10.38 -3.32 4.35
CA LYS A 8 10.30 -4.22 3.18
C LYS A 8 9.36 -3.68 2.08
N ALA A 9 9.54 -2.42 1.71
CA ALA A 9 8.70 -1.68 0.77
C ALA A 9 7.19 -1.59 1.13
N ASN A 10 6.76 -2.09 2.30
CA ASN A 10 5.40 -1.92 2.80
C ASN A 10 5.31 -0.65 3.63
N LEU A 11 4.21 0.09 3.47
CA LEU A 11 3.96 1.31 4.21
C LEU A 11 3.31 1.02 5.57
N HIS A 12 3.87 1.64 6.61
CA HIS A 12 3.39 1.60 7.99
C HIS A 12 3.13 3.02 8.47
N PRO A 13 1.89 3.52 8.33
CA PRO A 13 1.55 4.86 8.73
C PRO A 13 1.25 4.94 10.24
N SER A 14 1.64 6.05 10.85
CA SER A 14 1.26 6.41 12.22
C SER A 14 0.91 7.90 12.32
N ILE A 15 0.21 8.26 13.40
CA ILE A 15 -0.22 9.63 13.67
C ILE A 15 0.32 10.05 15.03
N ILE A 16 1.10 11.14 15.05
CA ILE A 16 1.58 11.79 16.26
C ILE A 16 0.65 12.95 16.61
N ASN A 17 0.04 12.89 17.79
CA ASN A 17 -0.67 14.03 18.38
C ASN A 17 0.35 15.06 18.85
N LEU A 18 0.35 16.26 18.24
CA LEU A 18 1.38 17.27 18.51
C LEU A 18 1.23 17.98 19.87
N THR A 19 0.07 17.86 20.52
CA THR A 19 -0.14 18.41 21.87
C THR A 19 0.38 17.45 22.93
N THR A 20 0.11 16.15 22.77
CA THR A 20 0.49 15.13 23.75
C THR A 20 1.80 14.43 23.42
N MET A 21 2.34 14.65 22.22
CA MET A 21 3.48 13.94 21.62
C MET A 21 3.34 12.42 21.61
N LYS A 22 2.11 11.89 21.71
CA LYS A 22 1.82 10.46 21.63
C LYS A 22 1.64 10.03 20.17
N GLU A 23 2.36 8.99 19.78
CA GLU A 23 2.22 8.31 18.50
C GLU A 23 1.20 7.17 18.57
N LYS A 24 0.38 7.05 17.54
CA LYS A 24 -0.54 5.93 17.35
C LYS A 24 -0.33 5.33 15.96
N SER A 25 0.14 4.10 15.90
CA SER A 25 0.21 3.32 14.66
C SER A 25 -1.19 3.01 14.15
N LEU A 26 -1.38 3.07 12.83
CA LEU A 26 -2.62 2.62 12.21
C LEU A 26 -2.61 1.09 12.03
N PRO A 27 -3.79 0.44 12.06
CA PRO A 27 -3.91 -0.98 11.73
C PRO A 27 -3.33 -1.31 10.35
N ARG A 28 -2.82 -2.53 10.22
CA ARG A 28 -2.38 -3.04 8.92
C ARG A 28 -3.60 -3.52 8.15
N ILE A 29 -3.79 -2.97 6.95
CA ILE A 29 -4.78 -3.43 5.98
C ILE A 29 -4.07 -4.03 4.77
N LYS A 30 -4.80 -4.72 3.90
CA LYS A 30 -4.23 -5.17 2.62
C LYS A 30 -3.85 -3.95 1.77
N GLY A 31 -2.63 -3.99 1.24
CA GLY A 31 -2.06 -2.87 0.48
C GLY A 31 -1.48 -1.76 1.37
N SER A 32 -1.36 -0.58 0.80
CA SER A 32 -0.82 0.61 1.43
C SER A 32 -1.90 1.68 1.59
N LEU A 33 -1.95 2.29 2.77
CA LEU A 33 -2.77 3.47 3.04
C LEU A 33 -1.86 4.63 3.42
N ILE A 34 -1.89 5.72 2.65
CA ILE A 34 -1.22 6.98 2.97
C ILE A 34 -2.29 7.94 3.49
N PRO A 35 -2.37 8.23 4.80
CA PRO A 35 -3.25 9.26 5.32
C PRO A 35 -2.87 10.63 4.73
N ILE A 36 -3.86 11.44 4.36
CA ILE A 36 -3.65 12.84 3.96
C ILE A 36 -4.01 13.77 5.12
N GLY A 37 -5.20 13.58 5.71
CA GLY A 37 -5.64 14.40 6.83
C GLY A 37 -7.11 14.16 7.23
N PRO A 38 -7.53 14.72 8.38
CA PRO A 38 -8.91 14.66 8.81
C PRO A 38 -9.81 15.57 7.96
N THR A 39 -11.01 15.10 7.64
CA THR A 39 -12.09 15.94 7.08
C THR A 39 -13.08 16.38 8.16
N THR A 40 -13.24 15.57 9.20
CA THR A 40 -14.03 15.88 10.40
C THR A 40 -13.31 15.35 11.64
N SER A 41 -13.93 15.43 12.83
CA SER A 41 -13.35 14.88 14.06
C SER A 41 -13.17 13.36 14.04
N HIS A 42 -13.89 12.63 13.17
CA HIS A 42 -13.88 11.17 13.12
C HIS A 42 -13.55 10.60 11.74
N GLU A 43 -13.60 11.41 10.68
CA GLU A 43 -13.34 10.98 9.31
C GLU A 43 -12.04 11.56 8.78
N TRP A 44 -11.37 10.74 7.98
CA TRP A 44 -10.08 11.01 7.35
C TRP A 44 -10.16 10.73 5.86
N VAL A 45 -9.31 11.43 5.12
CA VAL A 45 -9.04 11.15 3.72
C VAL A 45 -7.59 10.68 3.58
N GLY A 46 -7.38 9.74 2.66
CA GLY A 46 -6.08 9.18 2.35
C GLY A 46 -6.05 8.59 0.95
N VAL A 47 -4.90 8.03 0.60
CA VAL A 47 -4.69 7.31 -0.66
C VAL A 47 -4.49 5.84 -0.35
N HIS A 48 -5.32 4.96 -0.93
CA HIS A 48 -5.18 3.51 -0.81
C HIS A 48 -4.81 2.89 -2.15
N TYR A 49 -3.91 1.91 -2.12
CA TYR A 49 -3.51 1.13 -3.29
C TYR A 49 -2.90 -0.21 -2.90
N SER A 50 -2.92 -1.17 -3.82
CA SER A 50 -2.25 -2.46 -3.68
C SER A 50 -1.95 -3.03 -5.07
N SER A 51 -1.33 -4.21 -5.13
CA SER A 51 -1.17 -4.95 -6.40
C SER A 51 -2.50 -5.29 -7.10
N THR A 52 -3.62 -5.26 -6.37
CA THR A 52 -4.96 -5.58 -6.88
C THR A 52 -5.96 -4.43 -6.71
N GLN A 53 -5.52 -3.28 -6.20
CA GLN A 53 -6.32 -2.07 -6.01
C GLN A 53 -5.57 -0.89 -6.63
N PRO A 54 -6.04 -0.35 -7.76
CA PRO A 54 -5.50 0.88 -8.32
C PRO A 54 -5.54 2.00 -7.29
N LYS A 55 -4.59 2.95 -7.42
CA LYS A 55 -4.53 4.11 -6.54
C LYS A 55 -5.85 4.87 -6.53
N ASP A 56 -6.41 5.02 -5.35
CA ASP A 56 -7.70 5.67 -5.12
C ASP A 56 -7.62 6.63 -3.92
N ILE A 57 -8.38 7.71 -3.98
CA ILE A 57 -8.60 8.58 -2.84
C ILE A 57 -9.78 8.01 -2.06
N VAL A 58 -9.56 7.69 -0.80
CA VAL A 58 -10.55 7.03 0.06
C VAL A 58 -10.85 7.87 1.29
N LYS A 59 -12.09 7.76 1.76
CA LYS A 59 -12.52 8.22 3.08
C LYS A 59 -12.56 7.03 4.05
N PHE A 60 -12.10 7.24 5.28
CA PHE A 60 -12.02 6.19 6.31
C PHE A 60 -12.12 6.77 7.73
N LYS A 61 -12.23 5.90 8.75
CA LYS A 61 -12.26 6.29 10.17
C LYS A 61 -11.11 5.61 10.92
N LEU A 62 -10.36 6.34 11.76
CA LEU A 62 -9.20 5.78 12.46
C LEU A 62 -9.49 4.61 13.42
N GLY A 63 -10.75 4.46 13.86
CA GLY A 63 -11.18 3.37 14.74
C GLY A 63 -11.78 2.17 14.02
N ASP A 64 -11.92 2.26 12.69
CA ASP A 64 -12.59 1.26 11.85
C ASP A 64 -11.87 1.27 10.49
N LEU A 65 -10.74 0.55 10.45
CA LEU A 65 -9.76 0.57 9.37
C LEU A 65 -9.58 -0.85 8.83
N GLU A 66 -10.47 -1.23 7.93
CA GLU A 66 -10.43 -2.45 7.11
C GLU A 66 -10.62 -2.08 5.63
N GLU A 67 -10.14 -2.91 4.70
CA GLU A 67 -10.21 -2.62 3.25
C GLU A 67 -11.66 -2.37 2.79
N GLU A 68 -12.60 -3.18 3.30
CA GLU A 68 -14.03 -3.12 2.96
C GLU A 68 -14.73 -1.87 3.53
N THR A 69 -14.13 -1.22 4.53
CA THR A 69 -14.67 0.00 5.14
C THR A 69 -14.19 1.28 4.45
N LEU A 70 -13.20 1.16 3.55
CA LEU A 70 -12.70 2.29 2.78
C LEU A 70 -13.72 2.72 1.73
N GLN A 71 -14.13 3.99 1.79
CA GLN A 71 -15.05 4.55 0.81
C GLN A 71 -14.28 5.27 -0.29
N SER A 72 -14.35 4.76 -1.53
CA SER A 72 -13.81 5.46 -2.71
C SER A 72 -14.44 6.83 -2.91
N LEU A 73 -13.61 7.83 -3.23
CA LEU A 73 -14.02 9.17 -3.63
C LEU A 73 -13.77 9.45 -5.12
N THR A 74 -12.95 8.64 -5.80
CA THR A 74 -12.67 8.81 -7.24
C THR A 74 -13.36 7.79 -8.14
N TYR A 75 -13.90 6.72 -7.54
CA TYR A 75 -14.63 5.64 -8.20
C TYR A 75 -13.82 4.98 -9.31
N VAL A 76 -12.54 4.68 -9.06
CA VAL A 76 -11.60 4.21 -10.09
C VAL A 76 -12.08 2.94 -10.81
N TRP A 77 -12.76 2.03 -10.10
CA TRP A 77 -13.30 0.79 -10.67
C TRP A 77 -14.48 0.98 -11.61
N GLU A 78 -15.15 2.14 -11.58
CA GLU A 78 -16.20 2.49 -12.53
C GLU A 78 -15.62 3.00 -13.86
N ARG A 79 -14.32 3.31 -13.88
CA ARG A 79 -13.62 3.87 -15.05
C ARG A 79 -12.88 2.82 -15.89
N THR A 80 -13.00 1.55 -15.54
CA THR A 80 -12.32 0.45 -16.23
C THR A 80 -13.16 -0.83 -16.23
N THR A 81 -12.97 -1.64 -17.27
CA THR A 81 -13.58 -2.98 -17.36
C THR A 81 -12.83 -4.00 -16.52
N ILE A 82 -11.55 -3.77 -16.22
CA ILE A 82 -10.72 -4.61 -15.35
C ILE A 82 -11.29 -4.61 -13.93
N LYS A 83 -11.28 -5.77 -13.27
CA LYS A 83 -11.70 -5.95 -11.88
C LYS A 83 -10.51 -6.41 -11.02
N SER A 84 -10.61 -6.24 -9.70
CA SER A 84 -9.58 -6.70 -8.76
C SER A 84 -9.24 -8.19 -8.96
N ASN A 85 -10.26 -9.02 -9.18
CA ASN A 85 -10.10 -10.44 -9.46
C ASN A 85 -9.45 -10.76 -10.81
N ASP A 86 -9.24 -9.79 -11.70
CA ASP A 86 -8.46 -9.96 -12.94
C ASP A 86 -6.95 -9.78 -12.69
N LEU A 87 -6.58 -9.14 -11.59
CA LEU A 87 -5.20 -8.91 -11.18
C LEU A 87 -4.66 -10.06 -10.31
N VAL A 88 -3.39 -9.95 -9.92
CA VAL A 88 -2.68 -10.93 -9.10
C VAL A 88 -2.02 -10.25 -7.91
N VAL A 89 -2.08 -10.89 -6.75
CA VAL A 89 -1.49 -10.38 -5.52
C VAL A 89 0.03 -10.48 -5.60
N ALA A 90 0.72 -9.38 -5.31
CA ALA A 90 2.17 -9.35 -5.15
C ALA A 90 2.58 -10.19 -3.94
N GLN A 91 3.60 -11.03 -4.10
CA GLN A 91 4.10 -11.84 -3.00
C GLN A 91 5.48 -11.34 -2.58
N ASP A 92 5.72 -11.28 -1.26
CA ASP A 92 7.04 -11.03 -0.73
C ASP A 92 8.03 -12.07 -1.28
N PHE A 93 9.15 -11.58 -1.79
CA PHE A 93 10.24 -12.39 -2.27
C PHE A 93 11.55 -11.86 -1.70
N GLU A 94 12.31 -12.73 -1.06
CA GLU A 94 13.62 -12.39 -0.49
C GLU A 94 14.69 -13.30 -1.07
N TRP A 95 15.86 -12.75 -1.37
CA TRP A 95 17.03 -13.51 -1.75
C TRP A 95 18.30 -12.89 -1.15
N ASN A 96 19.36 -13.68 -1.07
CA ASN A 96 20.66 -13.19 -0.62
C ASN A 96 21.51 -12.83 -1.85
N ALA A 97 22.07 -11.62 -1.83
CA ALA A 97 23.10 -11.22 -2.78
C ALA A 97 24.41 -11.98 -2.52
N LYS A 98 25.37 -11.84 -3.45
CA LYS A 98 26.68 -12.51 -3.36
C LYS A 98 27.47 -12.13 -2.11
N ASP A 99 27.27 -10.91 -1.61
CA ASP A 99 27.88 -10.37 -0.39
C ASP A 99 27.11 -10.72 0.90
N GLY A 100 26.03 -11.49 0.80
CA GLY A 100 25.20 -11.89 1.94
C GLY A 100 24.14 -10.86 2.34
N VAL A 101 24.04 -9.72 1.65
CA VAL A 101 22.97 -8.75 1.89
C VAL A 101 21.64 -9.36 1.42
N LYS A 102 20.63 -9.33 2.29
CA LYS A 102 19.28 -9.74 1.93
C LYS A 102 18.62 -8.65 1.09
N ILE A 103 18.13 -9.02 -0.08
CA ILE A 103 17.35 -8.16 -0.96
C ILE A 103 15.89 -8.62 -0.91
N HIS A 104 14.99 -7.64 -0.82
CA HIS A 104 13.55 -7.83 -0.89
C HIS A 104 13.03 -7.35 -2.24
N GLY A 105 11.98 -8.00 -2.72
CA GLY A 105 11.21 -7.58 -3.88
C GLY A 105 9.86 -8.28 -3.94
N TRP A 106 9.16 -8.08 -5.06
CA TRP A 106 7.84 -8.62 -5.29
C TRP A 106 7.84 -9.69 -6.37
N LEU A 107 7.12 -10.79 -6.15
CA LEU A 107 6.90 -11.84 -7.13
C LEU A 107 5.42 -11.89 -7.52
N TYR A 108 5.17 -11.64 -8.81
CA TYR A 108 3.86 -11.80 -9.42
C TYR A 108 3.81 -13.11 -10.18
N ARG A 109 2.93 -14.02 -9.77
CA ARG A 109 2.70 -15.28 -10.49
C ARG A 109 1.52 -15.12 -11.45
N PRO A 110 1.69 -15.42 -12.75
CA PRO A 110 0.57 -15.37 -13.68
C PRO A 110 -0.47 -16.44 -13.33
N LYS A 111 -1.74 -16.15 -13.56
CA LYS A 111 -2.84 -17.12 -13.37
C LYS A 111 -2.72 -18.34 -14.27
N THR A 112 -2.14 -18.15 -15.45
CA THR A 112 -1.82 -19.23 -16.38
C THR A 112 -0.32 -19.47 -16.35
N PRO A 113 0.15 -20.71 -16.08
CA PRO A 113 1.58 -21.01 -16.04
C PRO A 113 2.30 -20.61 -17.33
N SER A 114 3.47 -20.02 -17.17
CA SER A 114 4.36 -19.61 -18.27
C SER A 114 5.78 -20.02 -17.95
N LYS A 115 6.56 -20.36 -18.98
CA LYS A 115 8.01 -20.63 -18.88
C LYS A 115 8.86 -19.37 -19.05
N LYS A 116 8.24 -18.19 -19.10
CA LYS A 116 8.90 -16.89 -19.28
C LYS A 116 8.84 -16.09 -17.99
N ALA A 117 9.88 -15.33 -17.72
CA ALA A 117 9.95 -14.37 -16.62
C ALA A 117 10.30 -12.98 -17.17
N ILE A 118 9.71 -11.96 -16.56
CA ILE A 118 10.12 -10.57 -16.75
C ILE A 118 10.79 -10.16 -15.44
N ILE A 119 12.02 -9.67 -15.53
CA ILE A 119 12.74 -9.09 -14.40
C ILE A 119 12.70 -7.59 -14.56
N TYR A 120 12.04 -6.91 -13.63
CA TYR A 120 11.95 -5.47 -13.60
C TYR A 120 12.64 -4.94 -12.35
N VAL A 121 13.75 -4.25 -12.55
CA VAL A 121 14.44 -3.51 -11.50
C VAL A 121 13.97 -2.08 -11.60
N HIS A 122 13.17 -1.63 -10.63
CA HIS A 122 12.62 -0.27 -10.64
C HIS A 122 13.73 0.78 -10.48
N GLY A 123 13.47 2.00 -10.96
CA GLY A 123 14.34 3.15 -10.71
C GLY A 123 14.34 3.56 -9.23
N GLY A 124 15.38 4.27 -8.81
CA GLY A 124 15.66 4.59 -7.39
C GLY A 124 17.18 4.69 -7.17
N PRO A 125 17.66 5.14 -5.99
CA PRO A 125 17.44 4.38 -4.75
C PRO A 125 16.73 5.15 -3.63
N THR A 126 16.50 6.46 -3.83
CA THR A 126 16.04 7.37 -2.76
C THR A 126 14.55 7.69 -2.85
N TYR A 127 13.90 7.27 -3.94
CA TYR A 127 12.47 7.43 -4.16
C TYR A 127 11.96 6.30 -5.06
N HIS A 128 10.64 6.18 -5.16
CA HIS A 128 9.84 5.22 -5.93
C HIS A 128 9.33 4.04 -5.10
N LEU A 129 8.33 4.42 -4.32
CA LEU A 129 7.35 3.57 -3.68
C LEU A 129 6.27 3.24 -4.71
N GLU A 130 6.22 2.00 -5.15
CA GLU A 130 5.06 1.43 -5.86
C GLU A 130 4.77 0.03 -5.34
#